data_AF-A0A8J1YAI5-F1
#
_entry.id   AF-A0A8J1YAI5-F1
#
_cell.length_a   1.000
_cell.length_b   1.000
_cell.length_c   1.000
_cell.angle_alpha   90.00
_cell.angle_beta   90.00
_cell.angle_gamma   90.00
#
_symmetry.space_group_name_H-M   'P 1'
#
loop_
_entity.id
_entity.type
_entity.pdbx_description
1 polymer ?
#
loop_
_entity_poly.entity_id
_entity_poly.type
_entity_poly.pdbx_seq_one_letter_code
_entity_poly.pdbx_strand_id
1 'polypeptide(L)'
;MLLCGTQPRMRFTDLVVLTWTLSLFNEEAYGGCVVVYEPLRMTDLTEGTSRNLFLNLTCSTTFDISDDYENKYNFKTEDTVTDLDGSVNLHVRITSRNDVIAVVKDADSIVLSDTEPSANVTVVGRRLGRTTLNIERIGDTIKHENISLPSSYTVLVVRKRGAIDIIFAVVLGTMILVQNFGFGCKIQLNAIKEILRRPVAPAIGFCCQFLCMAPLSVGISQLLRLDNVMSIGLLAIGSSAGGGASNIFAFLLDADLDLSIAMTFISTVGALGMTPFWMWVFSRLYVADVRVHIPIVNVLASVAVVVLPVAVGVIVNHFKPNVGAIIVKLVRPWIALIAIAFATLVPLAFHYIFTLVTWQIFLACFLTPVLGSIIGATVAAIFKQELPKITTISLETGMQNLQLALVMIGISLSQPESDMATTMPMMYTLVGIIPWVIIGAVKIVWNCVRKRLLLKGDAYDLDAMVKQDIEYIKNKSKDDSLGTVIPGEYLHTR
;
A
#
# COMPACT_ATOMS: atom_id res chain seq x y z
N MET A 1 -48.28 4.17 0.40
CA MET A 1 -48.61 5.43 1.09
C MET A 1 -47.45 5.73 2.02
N LEU A 2 -46.54 6.62 1.58
CA LEU A 2 -46.34 7.97 2.14
C LEU A 2 -45.64 7.87 3.51
N LEU A 3 -44.37 8.25 3.65
CA LEU A 3 -43.86 9.58 3.33
C LEU A 3 -42.45 9.56 2.72
N CYS A 4 -42.39 10.13 1.51
CA CYS A 4 -41.22 10.62 0.83
C CYS A 4 -41.01 12.09 1.24
N GLY A 5 -39.77 12.49 1.52
CA GLY A 5 -39.40 13.88 1.81
C GLY A 5 -38.18 14.28 0.98
N THR A 6 -38.42 14.58 -0.30
CA THR A 6 -37.67 15.52 -1.17
C THR A 6 -36.13 15.51 -1.08
N GLN A 7 -35.50 14.78 -1.98
CA GLN A 7 -34.12 15.07 -2.40
C GLN A 7 -34.07 16.37 -3.23
N PRO A 8 -33.08 17.26 -3.01
CA PRO A 8 -32.72 18.25 -4.01
C PRO A 8 -31.81 17.58 -5.06
N ARG A 9 -32.20 17.73 -6.33
CA ARG A 9 -31.34 17.42 -7.50
C ARG A 9 -30.01 18.16 -7.37
N MET A 10 -28.93 17.45 -7.09
CA MET A 10 -27.55 17.97 -7.13
C MET A 10 -26.73 17.24 -8.19
N ARG A 11 -25.92 18.01 -8.93
CA ARG A 11 -25.22 17.59 -10.14
C ARG A 11 -24.08 16.63 -9.82
N PHE A 12 -23.83 15.70 -10.74
CA PHE A 12 -22.86 14.58 -10.63
C PHE A 12 -21.41 15.00 -10.30
N THR A 13 -21.06 16.27 -10.49
CA THR A 13 -19.73 16.84 -10.18
C THR A 13 -19.55 17.22 -8.71
N ASP A 14 -20.64 17.48 -7.98
CA ASP A 14 -20.60 17.87 -6.55
C ASP A 14 -20.60 16.64 -5.62
N LEU A 15 -20.90 15.45 -6.18
CA LEU A 15 -21.11 14.18 -5.47
C LEU A 15 -19.84 13.35 -5.24
N VAL A 16 -18.65 13.85 -5.59
CA VAL A 16 -17.39 13.08 -5.42
C VAL A 16 -16.46 13.71 -4.39
N VAL A 17 -16.54 15.02 -4.17
CA VAL A 17 -15.63 15.75 -3.26
C VAL A 17 -16.27 16.02 -1.89
N LEU A 18 -17.58 16.29 -1.83
CA LEU A 18 -18.28 16.64 -0.58
C LEU A 18 -18.83 15.43 0.19
N THR A 19 -19.25 14.38 -0.51
CA THR A 19 -19.66 13.09 0.08
C THR A 19 -18.47 12.33 0.68
N TRP A 20 -17.26 12.54 0.14
CA TRP A 20 -15.99 12.01 0.68
C TRP A 20 -15.65 12.55 2.07
N THR A 21 -15.99 13.80 2.35
CA THR A 21 -15.62 14.52 3.59
C THR A 21 -16.66 14.42 4.70
N LEU A 22 -17.84 13.85 4.45
CA LEU A 22 -18.91 13.76 5.45
C LEU A 22 -19.34 12.32 5.76
N SER A 23 -19.22 11.37 4.83
CA SER A 23 -19.66 9.99 5.05
C SER A 23 -18.70 9.15 5.91
N LEU A 24 -17.49 9.64 6.20
CA LEU A 24 -16.48 8.99 7.05
C LEU A 24 -16.52 9.46 8.52
N PHE A 25 -17.42 10.38 8.87
CA PHE A 25 -17.18 11.32 9.99
C PHE A 25 -18.21 11.32 11.12
N ASN A 26 -19.09 10.32 11.21
CA ASN A 26 -20.05 10.27 12.31
C ASN A 26 -19.76 9.08 13.23
N GLU A 27 -19.02 9.32 14.33
CA GLU A 27 -19.29 8.80 15.68
C GLU A 27 -18.18 9.13 16.70
N GLU A 28 -18.58 9.32 17.95
CA GLU A 28 -17.81 9.92 19.05
C GLU A 28 -16.73 9.02 19.70
N ALA A 29 -15.59 9.67 19.93
CA ALA A 29 -14.44 9.53 20.85
C ALA A 29 -14.15 8.27 21.73
N TYR A 30 -12.85 7.87 21.70
CA TYR A 30 -12.02 7.01 22.58
C TYR A 30 -12.06 5.46 22.49
N GLY A 31 -10.86 4.84 22.39
CA GLY A 31 -10.53 3.41 22.58
C GLY A 31 -10.54 2.46 21.37
N GLY A 32 -9.61 1.50 21.28
CA GLY A 32 -9.79 0.31 20.42
C GLY A 32 -11.12 -0.39 20.74
N CYS A 33 -11.85 -0.85 19.72
CA CYS A 33 -13.19 -1.41 19.91
C CYS A 33 -13.22 -2.89 19.53
N VAL A 34 -13.84 -3.69 20.37
CA VAL A 34 -14.28 -5.03 19.99
C VAL A 34 -15.74 -4.91 19.55
N VAL A 35 -16.05 -5.30 18.32
CA VAL A 35 -17.43 -5.32 17.81
C VAL A 35 -17.86 -6.77 17.67
N VAL A 36 -18.93 -7.15 18.37
CA VAL A 36 -19.53 -8.48 18.23
C VAL A 36 -20.72 -8.37 17.26
N TYR A 37 -20.69 -9.17 16.19
CA TYR A 37 -21.81 -9.29 15.27
C TYR A 37 -22.68 -10.49 15.66
N GLU A 38 -24.00 -10.28 15.70
CA GLU A 38 -24.99 -11.34 15.86
C GLU A 38 -24.84 -12.42 14.76
N PRO A 39 -25.01 -13.70 15.10
CA PRO A 39 -25.15 -14.74 14.09
C PRO A 39 -26.40 -14.44 13.25
N LEU A 40 -26.34 -14.78 11.96
CA LEU A 40 -27.51 -14.78 11.08
C LEU A 40 -28.65 -15.53 11.79
N ARG A 41 -29.75 -14.82 12.12
CA ARG A 41 -30.96 -15.44 12.68
C ARG A 41 -31.43 -16.55 11.74
N MET A 42 -31.26 -17.81 12.14
CA MET A 42 -31.94 -18.90 11.47
C MET A 42 -33.43 -18.73 11.75
N THR A 43 -34.16 -18.32 10.72
CA THR A 43 -35.62 -18.35 10.72
C THR A 43 -36.04 -19.72 10.24
N ASP A 44 -36.17 -20.66 11.17
CA ASP A 44 -37.08 -21.79 11.01
C ASP A 44 -37.86 -21.94 12.31
N LEU A 45 -39.06 -21.35 12.30
CA LEU A 45 -40.07 -21.48 13.34
C LEU A 45 -40.52 -22.94 13.38
N THR A 46 -40.25 -23.63 14.49
CA THR A 46 -41.06 -24.78 14.91
C THR A 46 -41.70 -24.46 16.26
N GLU A 47 -43.00 -24.73 16.34
CA GLU A 47 -43.88 -24.36 17.44
C GLU A 47 -43.44 -25.00 18.76
N GLY A 48 -43.07 -24.16 19.73
CA GLY A 48 -42.78 -24.53 21.11
C GLY A 48 -42.70 -23.29 22.00
N THR A 49 -42.93 -23.44 23.31
CA THR A 49 -42.78 -22.34 24.27
C THR A 49 -41.34 -21.86 24.33
N SER A 50 -41.04 -20.71 23.71
CA SER A 50 -39.73 -20.07 23.72
C SER A 50 -39.42 -19.47 25.10
N ARG A 51 -38.25 -19.77 25.68
CA ARG A 51 -37.71 -19.03 26.84
C ARG A 51 -36.50 -18.21 26.40
N ASN A 52 -36.36 -17.00 26.94
CA ASN A 52 -35.24 -16.13 26.59
C ASN A 52 -34.10 -16.32 27.60
N LEU A 53 -32.93 -16.75 27.13
CA LEU A 53 -31.68 -16.75 27.89
C LEU A 53 -30.78 -15.66 27.34
N PHE A 54 -30.15 -14.87 28.21
CA PHE A 54 -29.37 -13.71 27.81
C PHE A 54 -27.87 -13.97 27.98
N LEU A 55 -27.08 -13.68 26.95
CA LEU A 55 -25.62 -13.65 27.06
C LEU A 55 -25.16 -12.20 26.92
N ASN A 56 -24.69 -11.63 28.04
CA ASN A 56 -24.13 -10.29 28.06
C ASN A 56 -22.63 -10.41 27.79
N LEU A 57 -22.18 -9.92 26.64
CA LEU A 57 -20.77 -9.92 26.28
C LEU A 57 -20.19 -8.56 26.68
N THR A 58 -19.32 -8.55 27.68
CA THR A 58 -18.49 -7.38 27.98
C THR A 58 -17.18 -7.53 27.23
N CYS A 59 -16.85 -6.59 26.36
CA CYS A 59 -15.60 -6.65 25.62
C CYS A 59 -14.62 -5.60 26.12
N SER A 60 -13.34 -5.95 26.25
CA SER A 60 -12.26 -5.02 26.52
C SER A 60 -11.11 -5.23 25.52
N THR A 61 -10.27 -4.21 25.34
CA THR A 61 -9.09 -4.28 24.47
C THR A 61 -7.83 -3.94 25.25
N THR A 62 -6.73 -4.66 25.03
CA THR A 62 -5.41 -4.36 25.62
C THR A 62 -4.46 -3.67 24.64
N PHE A 63 -4.98 -3.15 23.52
CA PHE A 63 -4.17 -2.74 22.36
C PHE A 63 -3.65 -1.30 22.43
N ASP A 64 -3.96 -0.54 23.49
CA ASP A 64 -3.41 0.80 23.73
C ASP A 64 -2.28 0.75 24.77
N ILE A 65 -1.10 1.21 24.37
CA ILE A 65 0.13 1.31 25.19
C ILE A 65 0.13 2.63 26.01
N SER A 66 -0.92 3.45 25.91
CA SER A 66 -1.13 4.58 26.82
C SER A 66 -2.07 4.16 27.96
N ASP A 67 -1.46 3.83 29.09
CA ASP A 67 -1.97 3.79 30.47
C ASP A 67 -3.50 3.64 30.70
N ASP A 68 -3.87 2.56 31.39
CA ASP A 68 -5.03 2.39 32.29
C ASP A 68 -6.49 2.47 31.76
N TYR A 69 -6.76 2.66 30.48
CA TYR A 69 -8.15 2.66 29.98
C TYR A 69 -8.60 1.29 29.44
N GLU A 70 -9.09 0.43 30.33
CA GLU A 70 -9.88 -0.75 29.98
C GLU A 70 -11.25 -0.30 29.43
N ASN A 71 -11.33 -0.07 28.11
CA ASN A 71 -12.59 0.32 27.47
C ASN A 71 -13.54 -0.87 27.47
N LYS A 72 -14.45 -0.92 28.45
CA LYS A 72 -15.50 -1.94 28.58
C LYS A 72 -16.69 -1.55 27.72
N TYR A 73 -16.91 -2.31 26.66
CA TYR A 73 -18.11 -2.21 25.85
C TYR A 73 -19.07 -3.32 26.25
N ASN A 74 -20.26 -2.95 26.73
CA ASN A 74 -21.31 -3.91 27.04
C ASN A 74 -22.17 -4.13 25.79
N PHE A 75 -22.00 -5.27 25.15
CA PHE A 75 -22.90 -5.73 24.10
C PHE A 75 -23.90 -6.70 24.73
N LYS A 76 -25.16 -6.30 24.73
CA LYS A 76 -26.26 -7.20 25.09
C LYS A 76 -26.69 -7.92 23.83
N THR A 77 -26.42 -9.22 23.75
CA THR A 77 -26.92 -10.05 22.65
C THR A 77 -28.08 -10.87 23.19
N GLU A 78 -29.27 -10.69 22.61
CA GLU A 78 -30.48 -11.39 23.04
C GLU A 78 -30.71 -12.57 22.11
N ASP A 79 -30.34 -13.77 22.54
CA ASP A 79 -30.62 -14.99 21.79
C ASP A 79 -31.73 -15.80 22.46
N THR A 80 -32.69 -16.25 21.65
CA THR A 80 -33.84 -17.02 22.14
C THR A 80 -33.48 -18.50 22.12
N VAL A 81 -33.55 -19.16 23.26
CA VAL A 81 -33.31 -20.61 23.35
C VAL A 81 -34.67 -21.30 23.41
N THR A 82 -35.04 -21.98 22.33
CA THR A 82 -36.27 -22.77 22.28
C THR A 82 -36.06 -24.16 22.90
N ASP A 83 -37.09 -24.60 23.63
CA ASP A 83 -37.27 -25.94 24.22
C ASP A 83 -36.48 -26.24 25.53
N LEU A 84 -36.91 -25.60 26.63
CA LEU A 84 -36.48 -25.91 27.99
C LEU A 84 -37.65 -26.54 28.78
N ASP A 85 -37.82 -27.85 28.66
CA ASP A 85 -38.70 -28.62 29.53
C ASP A 85 -37.96 -29.01 30.82
N GLY A 86 -38.23 -28.28 31.91
CA GLY A 86 -37.66 -28.52 33.24
C GLY A 86 -36.59 -27.50 33.67
N SER A 87 -36.30 -27.44 34.98
CA SER A 87 -35.28 -26.58 35.56
C SER A 87 -33.88 -27.07 35.18
N VAL A 88 -33.40 -26.67 34.01
CA VAL A 88 -32.12 -27.13 33.46
C VAL A 88 -31.06 -26.04 33.66
N ASN A 89 -30.03 -26.37 34.45
CA ASN A 89 -28.79 -25.61 34.45
C ASN A 89 -28.06 -25.90 33.13
N LEU A 90 -28.02 -24.93 32.23
CA LEU A 90 -27.31 -25.02 30.96
C LEU A 90 -25.84 -24.64 31.17
N HIS A 91 -24.96 -25.62 31.03
CA HIS A 91 -23.51 -25.41 31.08
C HIS A 91 -22.98 -25.13 29.67
N VAL A 92 -22.35 -23.97 29.51
CA VAL A 92 -21.83 -23.48 28.23
C VAL A 92 -20.34 -23.16 28.37
N ARG A 93 -19.55 -23.60 27.38
CA ARG A 93 -18.17 -23.20 27.16
C ARG A 93 -18.13 -22.20 26.00
N ILE A 94 -17.42 -21.10 26.17
CA ILE A 94 -17.17 -20.15 25.08
C ILE A 94 -15.68 -20.13 24.81
N THR A 95 -15.29 -20.56 23.61
CA THR A 95 -13.89 -20.59 23.16
C THR A 95 -13.70 -19.67 21.98
N SER A 96 -12.56 -18.98 21.89
CA SER A 96 -12.21 -18.24 20.68
C SER A 96 -11.52 -19.19 19.70
N ARG A 97 -11.89 -19.10 18.41
CA ARG A 97 -11.21 -19.84 17.34
C ARG A 97 -9.74 -19.41 17.20
N ASN A 98 -9.41 -18.17 17.56
CA ASN A 98 -8.06 -17.63 17.46
C ASN A 98 -7.75 -16.69 18.63
N ASP A 99 -7.09 -17.24 19.66
CA ASP A 99 -6.69 -16.55 20.89
C ASP A 99 -5.59 -15.48 20.67
N VAL A 100 -4.98 -15.44 19.49
CA VAL A 100 -4.04 -14.37 19.12
C VAL A 100 -4.80 -13.07 18.85
N ILE A 101 -6.03 -13.16 18.32
CA ILE A 101 -6.86 -12.00 17.96
C ILE A 101 -7.69 -11.55 19.16
N ALA A 102 -8.48 -12.46 19.72
CA ALA A 102 -9.25 -12.19 20.94
C ALA A 102 -9.35 -13.46 21.79
N VAL A 103 -9.29 -13.29 23.11
CA VAL A 103 -9.40 -14.36 24.10
C VAL A 103 -10.63 -14.13 24.97
N VAL A 104 -11.28 -15.20 25.41
CA VAL A 104 -12.36 -15.12 26.39
C VAL A 104 -11.74 -15.29 27.79
N LYS A 105 -11.98 -14.34 28.69
CA LYS A 105 -11.59 -14.45 30.11
C LYS A 105 -12.73 -15.07 30.91
N ASP A 106 -12.36 -15.93 31.87
CA ASP A 106 -13.26 -16.49 32.89
C ASP A 106 -14.44 -17.34 32.36
N ALA A 107 -14.28 -18.02 31.21
CA ALA A 107 -15.37 -18.72 30.51
C ALA A 107 -15.19 -20.24 30.34
N ASP A 108 -14.43 -20.90 31.20
CA ASP A 108 -14.23 -22.36 31.12
C ASP A 108 -15.53 -23.16 31.35
N SER A 109 -16.46 -22.59 32.13
CA SER A 109 -17.84 -23.08 32.28
C SER A 109 -18.78 -21.97 32.81
N ILE A 110 -19.73 -21.55 31.99
CA ILE A 110 -20.80 -20.62 32.36
C ILE A 110 -22.06 -21.44 32.63
N VAL A 111 -22.74 -21.16 33.74
CA VAL A 111 -24.01 -21.82 34.08
C VAL A 111 -25.14 -20.83 33.92
N LEU A 112 -26.06 -21.12 33.01
CA LEU A 112 -27.31 -20.38 32.85
C LEU A 112 -28.44 -21.16 33.51
N SER A 113 -29.24 -20.51 34.34
CA SER A 113 -30.35 -21.14 35.07
C SER A 113 -31.62 -20.32 34.95
N ASP A 114 -32.79 -20.91 35.25
CA ASP A 114 -34.07 -20.18 35.24
C ASP A 114 -34.09 -19.00 36.25
N THR A 115 -33.30 -19.08 37.32
CA THR A 115 -33.17 -18.02 38.34
C THR A 115 -32.17 -16.93 37.95
N GLU A 116 -31.18 -17.27 37.13
CA GLU A 116 -30.16 -16.35 36.61
C GLU A 116 -30.04 -16.54 35.10
N PRO A 117 -30.95 -15.95 34.31
CA PRO A 117 -31.01 -16.17 32.86
C PRO A 117 -29.91 -15.41 32.11
N SER A 118 -29.06 -14.64 32.80
CA SER A 118 -28.01 -13.82 32.18
C SER A 118 -26.63 -14.11 32.74
N ALA A 119 -25.65 -14.35 31.87
CA ALA A 119 -24.24 -14.43 32.24
C ALA A 119 -23.42 -13.32 31.55
N ASN A 120 -22.48 -12.75 32.29
CA ASN A 120 -21.53 -11.76 31.78
C ASN A 120 -20.23 -12.47 31.37
N VAL A 121 -19.82 -12.31 30.11
CA VAL A 121 -18.61 -12.94 29.57
C VAL A 121 -17.66 -11.86 29.10
N THR A 122 -16.41 -11.92 29.57
CA THR A 122 -15.42 -10.92 29.20
C THR A 122 -14.60 -11.37 28.00
N VAL A 123 -14.65 -10.64 26.88
CA VAL A 123 -13.84 -10.91 25.68
C VAL A 123 -12.75 -9.86 25.55
N VAL A 124 -11.49 -10.29 25.54
CA VAL A 124 -10.33 -9.41 25.48
C VAL A 124 -9.71 -9.44 24.09
N GLY A 125 -9.78 -8.33 23.36
CA GLY A 125 -9.08 -8.14 22.09
C GLY A 125 -7.58 -7.90 22.29
N ARG A 126 -6.74 -8.74 21.68
CA ARG A 126 -5.27 -8.71 21.77
C ARG A 126 -4.59 -8.20 20.49
N ARG A 127 -5.17 -8.45 19.31
CA ARG A 127 -4.62 -8.04 18.01
C ARG A 127 -5.73 -7.70 17.03
N LEU A 128 -5.49 -6.74 16.14
CA LEU A 128 -6.42 -6.41 15.05
C LEU A 128 -6.72 -7.64 14.20
N GLY A 129 -7.99 -7.86 13.91
CA GLY A 129 -8.43 -8.98 13.09
C GLY A 129 -9.84 -9.44 13.42
N ARG A 130 -10.20 -10.55 12.78
CA ARG A 130 -11.52 -11.20 12.89
C ARG A 130 -11.35 -12.58 13.48
N THR A 131 -12.10 -12.90 14.51
CA THR A 131 -12.21 -14.25 15.08
C THR A 131 -13.68 -14.61 15.31
N THR A 132 -13.95 -15.89 15.55
CA THR A 132 -15.28 -16.37 15.92
C THR A 132 -15.21 -16.97 17.32
N LEU A 133 -16.16 -16.63 18.16
CA LEU A 133 -16.39 -17.32 19.43
C LEU A 133 -17.30 -18.51 19.15
N ASN A 134 -16.82 -19.71 19.46
CA ASN A 134 -17.61 -20.93 19.43
C ASN A 134 -18.29 -21.09 20.78
N ILE A 135 -19.55 -21.51 20.75
CA ILE A 135 -20.34 -21.79 21.94
C ILE A 135 -20.62 -23.29 21.95
N GLU A 136 -20.04 -23.99 22.92
CA GLU A 136 -20.19 -25.43 23.07
C GLU A 136 -20.92 -25.73 24.37
N ARG A 137 -21.85 -26.69 24.35
CA ARG A 137 -22.51 -27.17 25.57
C ARG A 137 -21.60 -28.18 26.28
N ILE A 138 -21.44 -28.05 27.61
CA ILE A 138 -20.69 -28.99 28.44
C ILE A 138 -21.69 -29.85 29.24
N GLY A 139 -21.89 -31.13 28.92
CA GLY A 139 -22.70 -32.04 29.76
C GLY A 139 -23.38 -33.19 29.00
N ASP A 140 -23.76 -34.24 29.72
CA ASP A 140 -24.26 -35.50 29.15
C ASP A 140 -25.58 -35.35 28.39
N THR A 141 -25.59 -35.97 27.22
CA THR A 141 -26.72 -36.26 26.32
C THR A 141 -27.83 -37.06 27.02
N ILE A 142 -28.62 -36.44 27.88
CA ILE A 142 -29.86 -37.06 28.38
C ILE A 142 -31.03 -36.08 28.23
N LYS A 143 -31.82 -36.35 27.18
CA LYS A 143 -33.26 -36.06 26.96
C LYS A 143 -33.77 -34.73 26.39
N HIS A 144 -32.96 -33.73 26.09
CA HIS A 144 -33.48 -32.52 25.41
C HIS A 144 -32.75 -32.30 24.08
N GLU A 145 -33.32 -32.87 23.01
CA GLU A 145 -32.75 -32.95 21.66
C GLU A 145 -32.90 -31.67 20.81
N ASN A 146 -33.61 -30.64 21.27
CA ASN A 146 -34.00 -29.50 20.41
C ASN A 146 -33.56 -28.11 20.89
N ILE A 147 -32.49 -28.01 21.67
CA ILE A 147 -31.92 -26.68 22.03
C ILE A 147 -30.99 -26.21 20.90
N SER A 148 -31.49 -25.35 20.01
CA SER A 148 -30.68 -24.68 18.98
C SER A 148 -29.92 -23.50 19.59
N LEU A 149 -28.66 -23.71 19.97
CA LEU A 149 -27.76 -22.62 20.33
C LEU A 149 -27.22 -21.92 19.07
N PRO A 150 -27.02 -20.59 19.08
CA PRO A 150 -26.26 -19.92 18.04
C PRO A 150 -24.85 -20.50 17.99
N SER A 151 -24.45 -21.05 16.85
CA SER A 151 -23.22 -21.85 16.73
C SER A 151 -21.94 -21.04 16.86
N SER A 152 -21.96 -19.74 16.57
CA SER A 152 -20.80 -18.86 16.75
C SER A 152 -21.14 -17.37 16.69
N TYR A 153 -20.46 -16.55 17.50
CA TYR A 153 -20.44 -15.09 17.35
C TYR A 153 -19.20 -14.65 16.58
N THR A 154 -19.34 -13.66 15.70
CA THR A 154 -18.16 -13.05 15.07
C THR A 154 -17.69 -11.89 15.93
N VAL A 155 -16.40 -11.89 16.26
CA VAL A 155 -15.73 -10.82 17.00
C VAL A 155 -14.74 -10.13 16.09
N LEU A 156 -14.91 -8.82 15.91
CA LEU A 156 -13.97 -7.96 15.21
C LEU A 156 -13.21 -7.13 16.23
N VAL A 157 -11.88 -7.17 16.18
CA VAL A 157 -11.02 -6.26 16.93
C VAL A 157 -10.59 -5.17 15.96
N VAL A 158 -11.17 -3.97 16.11
CA VAL A 158 -10.96 -2.83 15.22
C VAL A 158 -10.23 -1.69 15.93
N ARG A 159 -9.46 -0.95 15.15
CA ARG A 159 -8.82 0.28 15.60
C ARG A 159 -9.80 1.43 15.43
N LYS A 160 -10.07 2.18 16.50
CA LYS A 160 -10.81 3.44 16.39
C LYS A 160 -9.94 4.49 15.71
N ARG A 161 -10.52 5.21 14.76
CA ARG A 161 -9.83 6.29 14.03
C ARG A 161 -9.79 7.54 14.90
N GLY A 162 -8.59 8.03 15.18
CA GLY A 162 -8.39 9.29 15.88
C GLY A 162 -8.38 10.50 14.94
N ALA A 163 -8.34 11.70 15.52
CA ALA A 163 -8.18 12.95 14.75
C ALA A 163 -6.92 12.94 13.88
N ILE A 164 -5.83 12.30 14.36
CA ILE A 164 -4.59 12.14 13.60
C ILE A 164 -4.80 11.29 12.34
N ASP A 165 -5.58 10.21 12.41
CA ASP A 165 -5.85 9.36 11.25
C ASP A 165 -6.66 10.09 10.19
N ILE A 166 -7.62 10.90 10.63
CA ILE A 166 -8.42 11.78 9.77
C ILE A 166 -7.53 12.79 9.06
N ILE A 167 -6.72 13.53 9.83
CA ILE A 167 -5.81 14.55 9.29
C ILE A 167 -4.85 13.88 8.32
N PHE A 168 -4.28 12.74 8.68
CA PHE A 168 -3.40 11.97 7.83
C PHE A 168 -4.10 11.56 6.52
N ALA A 169 -5.31 11.00 6.59
CA ALA A 169 -6.05 10.57 5.40
C ALA A 169 -6.37 11.74 4.46
N VAL A 170 -6.78 12.90 5.00
CA VAL A 170 -7.07 14.10 4.22
C VAL A 170 -5.79 14.66 3.59
N VAL A 171 -4.71 14.80 4.36
CA VAL A 171 -3.42 15.27 3.86
C VAL A 171 -2.87 14.34 2.79
N LEU A 172 -2.92 13.03 3.03
CA LEU A 172 -2.45 12.03 2.08
C LEU A 172 -3.29 12.03 0.80
N GLY A 173 -4.62 12.03 0.91
CA GLY A 173 -5.52 12.05 -0.24
C GLY A 173 -5.34 13.30 -1.11
N THR A 174 -5.20 14.47 -0.49
CA THR A 174 -4.93 15.72 -1.21
C THR A 174 -3.56 15.72 -1.88
N MET A 175 -2.54 15.20 -1.20
CA MET A 175 -1.19 15.03 -1.76
C MET A 175 -1.18 14.10 -2.99
N ILE A 176 -1.86 12.96 -2.91
CA ILE A 176 -2.00 12.00 -4.03
C ILE A 176 -2.65 12.69 -5.23
N LEU A 177 -3.73 13.45 -5.02
CA LEU A 177 -4.45 14.14 -6.09
C LEU A 177 -3.57 15.20 -6.77
N VAL A 178 -2.91 16.06 -5.98
CA VAL A 178 -2.02 17.11 -6.49
C VAL A 178 -0.83 16.50 -7.23
N GLN A 179 -0.26 15.42 -6.71
CA GLN A 179 0.88 14.74 -7.33
C GLN A 179 0.51 14.08 -8.65
N ASN A 180 -0.59 13.32 -8.70
CA ASN A 180 -1.07 12.68 -9.92
C ASN A 180 -1.43 13.71 -10.99
N PHE A 181 -2.05 14.82 -10.60
CA PHE A 181 -2.30 15.94 -11.49
C PHE A 181 -1.00 16.56 -12.02
N GLY A 182 -0.01 16.79 -11.15
CA GLY A 182 1.31 17.30 -11.54
C GLY A 182 2.08 16.37 -12.48
N PHE A 183 1.99 15.05 -12.28
CA PHE A 183 2.53 14.06 -13.20
C PHE A 183 1.85 14.14 -14.57
N GLY A 184 0.52 14.24 -14.59
CA GLY A 184 -0.25 14.49 -15.81
C GLY A 184 0.26 15.73 -16.57
N CYS A 185 0.50 16.83 -15.85
CA CYS A 185 1.01 18.07 -16.44
C CYS A 185 2.43 17.98 -17.00
N LYS A 186 3.23 16.98 -16.59
CA LYS A 186 4.59 16.75 -17.09
C LYS A 186 4.61 15.98 -18.41
N ILE A 187 3.55 15.21 -18.70
CA ILE A 187 3.49 14.31 -19.85
C ILE A 187 3.34 15.10 -21.16
N GLN A 188 4.26 14.88 -22.09
CA GLN A 188 4.18 15.39 -23.46
C GLN A 188 3.69 14.30 -24.41
N LEU A 189 2.47 14.45 -24.93
CA LEU A 189 1.86 13.46 -25.82
C LEU A 189 2.68 13.17 -27.09
N ASN A 190 3.38 14.19 -27.62
CA ASN A 190 4.25 14.00 -28.79
C ASN A 190 5.45 13.10 -28.49
N ALA A 191 6.06 13.24 -27.31
CA ALA A 191 7.16 12.38 -26.88
C ALA A 191 6.69 10.93 -26.68
N ILE A 192 5.52 10.75 -26.06
CA ILE A 192 4.91 9.41 -25.90
C ILE A 192 4.64 8.78 -27.28
N LYS A 193 4.10 9.54 -28.22
CA LYS A 193 3.82 9.06 -29.58
C LYS A 193 5.10 8.57 -30.27
N GLU A 194 6.21 9.26 -30.10
CA GLU A 194 7.49 8.86 -30.68
C GLU A 194 8.01 7.56 -30.06
N ILE A 195 7.90 7.40 -28.74
CA ILE A 195 8.27 6.17 -28.04
C ILE A 195 7.39 4.99 -28.48
N LEU A 196 6.09 5.22 -28.68
CA LEU A 196 5.16 4.20 -29.17
C LEU A 196 5.45 3.76 -30.61
N ARG A 197 6.20 4.54 -31.41
CA ARG A 197 6.70 4.07 -32.72
C ARG A 197 7.78 3.00 -32.60
N ARG A 198 8.40 2.85 -31.42
CA ARG A 198 9.37 1.80 -31.10
C ARG A 198 8.80 0.92 -29.97
N PRO A 199 7.76 0.12 -30.26
CA PRO A 199 6.89 -0.44 -29.22
C PRO A 199 7.53 -1.56 -28.39
N VAL A 200 8.70 -2.09 -28.79
CA VAL A 200 9.30 -3.27 -28.14
C VAL A 200 9.56 -3.02 -26.66
N ALA A 201 10.25 -1.93 -26.30
CA ALA A 201 10.55 -1.63 -24.90
C ALA A 201 9.30 -1.31 -24.06
N PRO A 202 8.38 -0.43 -24.50
CA PRO A 202 7.12 -0.20 -23.79
C PRO A 202 6.25 -1.45 -23.63
N ALA A 203 6.20 -2.32 -24.65
CA ALA A 203 5.44 -3.56 -24.60
C ALA A 203 6.03 -4.55 -23.58
N ILE A 204 7.36 -4.68 -23.53
CA ILE A 204 8.04 -5.48 -22.50
C ILE A 204 7.69 -4.93 -21.12
N GLY A 205 7.82 -3.62 -20.91
CA GLY A 205 7.47 -2.98 -19.64
C GLY A 205 6.03 -3.26 -19.22
N PHE A 206 5.07 -3.11 -20.14
CA PHE A 206 3.66 -3.39 -19.88
C PHE A 206 3.40 -4.86 -19.51
N CYS A 207 4.01 -5.79 -20.25
CA CYS A 207 3.90 -7.23 -19.98
C CYS A 207 4.53 -7.59 -18.64
N CYS A 208 5.73 -7.11 -18.32
CA CYS A 208 6.36 -7.34 -17.03
C CYS A 208 5.52 -6.75 -15.89
N GLN A 209 5.00 -5.53 -16.08
CA GLN A 209 4.21 -4.83 -15.09
C GLN A 209 2.95 -5.62 -14.71
N PHE A 210 2.15 -6.05 -15.68
CA PHE A 210 0.86 -6.67 -15.36
C PHE A 210 0.89 -8.19 -15.40
N LEU A 211 1.66 -8.83 -16.30
CA LEU A 211 1.68 -10.29 -16.39
C LEU A 211 2.67 -10.94 -15.42
N CYS A 212 3.66 -10.21 -14.91
CA CYS A 212 4.65 -10.78 -13.99
C CYS A 212 4.43 -10.34 -12.53
N MET A 213 4.14 -9.06 -12.27
CA MET A 213 4.12 -8.56 -10.88
C MET A 213 2.95 -9.11 -10.05
N ALA A 214 1.74 -9.17 -10.59
CA ALA A 214 0.61 -9.74 -9.84
C ALA A 214 0.84 -11.24 -9.49
N PRO A 215 1.23 -12.12 -10.44
CA PRO A 215 1.61 -13.49 -10.08
C PRO A 215 2.82 -13.59 -9.14
N LEU A 216 3.82 -12.71 -9.28
CA LEU A 216 4.96 -12.66 -8.38
C LEU A 216 4.53 -12.36 -6.94
N SER A 217 3.66 -11.37 -6.74
CA SER A 217 3.10 -11.04 -5.43
C SER A 217 2.36 -12.22 -4.81
N VAL A 218 1.57 -12.95 -5.61
CA VAL A 218 0.91 -14.19 -5.17
C VAL A 218 1.93 -15.25 -4.78
N GLY A 219 2.92 -15.51 -5.62
CA GLY A 219 3.97 -16.49 -5.35
C GLY A 219 4.76 -16.18 -4.07
N ILE A 220 5.14 -14.92 -3.86
CA ILE A 220 5.82 -14.47 -2.64
C ILE A 220 4.91 -14.68 -1.42
N SER A 221 3.63 -14.29 -1.51
CA SER A 221 2.68 -14.44 -0.40
C SER A 221 2.50 -15.90 0.03
N GLN A 222 2.39 -16.82 -0.93
CA GLN A 222 2.22 -18.25 -0.68
C GLN A 222 3.51 -18.89 -0.14
N LEU A 223 4.66 -18.54 -0.73
CA LEU A 223 5.96 -19.06 -0.30
C LEU A 223 6.27 -18.68 1.15
N LEU A 224 5.96 -17.45 1.54
CA LEU A 224 6.18 -16.93 2.88
C LEU A 224 5.02 -17.20 3.84
N ARG A 225 3.95 -17.86 3.38
CA ARG A 225 2.73 -18.18 4.14
C ARG A 225 2.18 -16.96 4.87
N LEU A 226 2.04 -15.86 4.12
CA LEU A 226 1.44 -14.64 4.65
C LEU A 226 -0.04 -14.88 4.98
N ASP A 227 -0.54 -14.19 6.00
CA ASP A 227 -1.96 -14.14 6.29
C ASP A 227 -2.75 -13.67 5.05
N ASN A 228 -3.98 -14.15 4.88
CA ASN A 228 -4.81 -13.86 3.72
C ASN A 228 -5.03 -12.35 3.51
N VAL A 229 -5.21 -11.58 4.59
CA VAL A 229 -5.40 -10.12 4.51
C VAL A 229 -4.12 -9.42 4.07
N MET A 230 -2.96 -9.87 4.58
CA MET A 230 -1.65 -9.37 4.15
C MET A 230 -1.36 -9.74 2.70
N SER A 231 -1.78 -10.93 2.26
CA SER A 231 -1.63 -11.37 0.89
C SER A 231 -2.44 -10.51 -0.09
N ILE A 232 -3.65 -10.10 0.30
CA ILE A 232 -4.44 -9.11 -0.46
C ILE A 232 -3.71 -7.77 -0.53
N GLY A 233 -3.10 -7.32 0.57
CA GLY A 233 -2.26 -6.11 0.60
C GLY A 233 -1.05 -6.19 -0.33
N LEU A 234 -0.43 -7.37 -0.46
CA LEU A 234 0.69 -7.58 -1.39
C LEU A 234 0.24 -7.68 -2.84
N LEU A 235 -0.88 -8.37 -3.09
CA LEU A 235 -1.51 -8.45 -4.40
C LEU A 235 -1.90 -7.06 -4.91
N ALA A 236 -2.39 -6.19 -4.02
CA ALA A 236 -2.68 -4.79 -4.32
C ALA A 236 -1.47 -4.04 -4.86
N ILE A 237 -0.29 -4.26 -4.27
CA ILE A 237 0.97 -3.68 -4.72
C ILE A 237 1.34 -4.25 -6.10
N GLY A 238 1.33 -5.57 -6.27
CA GLY A 238 1.72 -6.22 -7.53
C GLY A 238 0.76 -6.01 -8.70
N SER A 239 -0.51 -5.68 -8.41
CA SER A 239 -1.53 -5.39 -9.44
C SER A 239 -1.57 -3.91 -9.83
N SER A 240 -0.81 -3.05 -9.16
CA SER A 240 -0.79 -1.61 -9.42
C SER A 240 -0.01 -1.27 -10.70
N ALA A 241 -0.17 -0.04 -11.20
CA ALA A 241 0.68 0.51 -12.26
C ALA A 241 2.11 0.81 -11.77
N GLY A 242 3.00 1.18 -12.69
CA GLY A 242 4.32 1.70 -12.35
C GLY A 242 4.21 2.96 -11.48
N GLY A 243 5.09 3.10 -10.49
CA GLY A 243 5.07 4.19 -9.53
C GLY A 243 6.00 5.33 -9.92
N GLY A 244 5.60 6.59 -9.71
CA GLY A 244 6.40 7.76 -10.11
C GLY A 244 7.80 7.90 -9.48
N ALA A 245 8.13 7.08 -8.47
CA ALA A 245 9.47 7.00 -7.90
C ALA A 245 10.50 6.39 -8.88
N SER A 246 10.07 5.51 -9.80
CA SER A 246 10.91 4.97 -10.88
C SER A 246 11.55 6.08 -11.71
N ASN A 247 10.82 7.16 -12.02
CA ASN A 247 11.31 8.29 -12.78
C ASN A 247 12.48 9.02 -12.09
N ILE A 248 12.50 9.06 -10.76
CA ILE A 248 13.59 9.67 -9.99
C ILE A 248 14.84 8.80 -10.10
N PHE A 249 14.70 7.49 -9.91
CA PHE A 249 15.82 6.56 -10.01
C PHE A 249 16.29 6.37 -11.45
N ALA A 250 15.41 6.46 -12.45
CA ALA A 250 15.77 6.46 -13.85
C ALA A 250 16.69 7.63 -14.17
N PHE A 251 16.35 8.83 -13.68
CA PHE A 251 17.23 9.99 -13.79
C PHE A 251 18.55 9.80 -13.03
N LEU A 252 18.52 9.29 -11.79
CA LEU A 252 19.71 9.10 -10.96
C LEU A 252 20.68 8.05 -11.53
N LEU A 253 20.15 7.03 -12.19
CA LEU A 253 20.93 5.90 -12.72
C LEU A 253 21.31 6.06 -14.19
N ASP A 254 21.12 7.25 -14.78
CA ASP A 254 21.35 7.54 -16.21
C ASP A 254 20.58 6.56 -17.13
N ALA A 255 19.36 6.19 -16.74
CA ALA A 255 18.47 5.36 -17.54
C ALA A 255 17.72 6.21 -18.58
N ASP A 256 16.95 5.56 -19.45
CA ASP A 256 16.09 6.22 -20.43
C ASP A 256 14.85 6.82 -19.73
N LEU A 257 14.98 8.07 -19.28
CA LEU A 257 13.93 8.77 -18.53
C LEU A 257 12.64 8.95 -19.35
N ASP A 258 12.76 9.20 -20.65
CA ASP A 258 11.61 9.40 -21.52
C ASP A 258 10.81 8.10 -21.66
N LEU A 259 11.51 6.97 -21.79
CA LEU A 259 10.91 5.64 -21.75
C LEU A 259 10.24 5.36 -20.39
N SER A 260 10.85 5.74 -19.26
CA SER A 260 10.26 5.57 -17.91
C SER A 260 8.90 6.27 -17.84
N ILE A 261 8.86 7.55 -18.22
CA ILE A 261 7.65 8.38 -18.19
C ILE A 261 6.56 7.78 -19.09
N ALA A 262 6.94 7.31 -20.28
CA ALA A 262 6.00 6.66 -21.20
C ALA A 262 5.44 5.34 -20.63
N MET A 263 6.29 4.49 -20.04
CA MET A 263 5.86 3.23 -19.42
C MET A 263 4.98 3.46 -18.19
N THR A 264 5.31 4.43 -17.33
CA THR A 264 4.43 4.83 -16.22
C THR A 264 3.07 5.29 -16.73
N PHE A 265 3.03 6.11 -17.79
CA PHE A 265 1.77 6.57 -18.37
C PHE A 265 0.94 5.42 -18.95
N ILE A 266 1.55 4.58 -19.78
CA ILE A 266 0.85 3.44 -20.42
C ILE A 266 0.33 2.47 -19.36
N SER A 267 1.13 2.17 -18.33
CA SER A 267 0.69 1.31 -17.22
C SER A 267 -0.41 1.96 -16.38
N THR A 268 -0.35 3.26 -16.14
CA THR A 268 -1.41 4.00 -15.43
C THR A 268 -2.74 3.92 -16.17
N VAL A 269 -2.73 4.08 -17.50
CA VAL A 269 -3.93 3.89 -18.32
C VAL A 269 -4.38 2.41 -18.30
N GLY A 270 -3.44 1.47 -18.44
CA GLY A 270 -3.71 0.04 -18.41
C GLY A 270 -4.29 -0.47 -17.09
N ALA A 271 -3.94 0.16 -15.97
CA ALA A 271 -4.43 -0.21 -14.64
C ALA A 271 -5.96 -0.16 -14.54
N LEU A 272 -6.65 0.69 -15.31
CA LEU A 272 -8.12 0.76 -15.34
C LEU A 272 -8.76 -0.61 -15.63
N GLY A 273 -8.12 -1.43 -16.46
CA GLY A 273 -8.57 -2.79 -16.76
C GLY A 273 -7.79 -3.86 -16.02
N MET A 274 -6.45 -3.74 -15.99
CA MET A 274 -5.57 -4.80 -15.50
C MET A 274 -5.62 -4.96 -13.98
N THR A 275 -5.71 -3.86 -13.22
CA THR A 275 -5.76 -3.93 -11.74
C THR A 275 -7.03 -4.62 -11.25
N PRO A 276 -8.26 -4.23 -11.68
CA PRO A 276 -9.47 -4.97 -11.34
C PRO A 276 -9.45 -6.42 -11.81
N PHE A 277 -8.91 -6.68 -13.01
CA PHE A 277 -8.79 -8.03 -13.56
C PHE A 277 -7.96 -8.94 -12.65
N TRP A 278 -6.74 -8.53 -12.28
CA TRP A 278 -5.88 -9.35 -11.43
C TRP A 278 -6.40 -9.49 -10.01
N MET A 279 -6.99 -8.43 -9.46
CA MET A 279 -7.70 -8.51 -8.19
C MET A 279 -8.83 -9.54 -8.26
N TRP A 280 -9.63 -9.55 -9.33
CA TRP A 280 -10.70 -10.54 -9.50
C TRP A 280 -10.19 -11.98 -9.66
N VAL A 281 -9.08 -12.19 -10.36
CA VAL A 281 -8.47 -13.50 -10.56
C VAL A 281 -7.88 -14.05 -9.26
N PHE A 282 -7.00 -13.28 -8.62
CA PHE A 282 -6.18 -13.79 -7.52
C PHE A 282 -6.79 -13.59 -6.13
N SER A 283 -7.68 -12.62 -5.92
CA SER A 283 -8.31 -12.43 -4.60
C SER A 283 -9.06 -13.68 -4.13
N ARG A 284 -9.61 -14.47 -5.05
CA ARG A 284 -10.32 -15.73 -4.76
C ARG A 284 -9.47 -16.74 -4.00
N LEU A 285 -8.14 -16.68 -4.16
CA LEU A 285 -7.21 -17.55 -3.42
C LEU A 285 -7.18 -17.24 -1.92
N TYR A 286 -7.57 -16.03 -1.52
CA TYR A 286 -7.48 -15.54 -0.14
C TYR A 286 -8.87 -15.34 0.51
N VAL A 287 -9.92 -15.31 -0.29
CA VAL A 287 -11.31 -15.01 0.14
C VAL A 287 -12.07 -16.27 0.59
N ALA A 288 -11.54 -17.48 0.36
CA ALA A 288 -12.22 -18.71 0.80
C ALA A 288 -12.30 -18.84 2.34
N ASP A 289 -11.24 -18.41 3.06
CA ASP A 289 -11.19 -18.51 4.53
C ASP A 289 -11.61 -17.20 5.23
N VAL A 290 -11.56 -16.08 4.52
CA VAL A 290 -11.92 -14.76 5.05
C VAL A 290 -13.23 -14.33 4.38
N ARG A 291 -14.30 -14.06 5.14
CA ARG A 291 -15.57 -13.50 4.63
C ARG A 291 -15.41 -12.04 4.11
N VAL A 292 -14.36 -11.76 3.38
CA VAL A 292 -14.01 -10.47 2.79
C VAL A 292 -14.35 -10.54 1.32
N HIS A 293 -15.46 -9.91 0.95
CA HIS A 293 -15.77 -9.69 -0.45
C HIS A 293 -14.97 -8.48 -0.92
N ILE A 294 -14.17 -8.61 -1.98
CA ILE A 294 -13.53 -7.46 -2.64
C ILE A 294 -14.46 -6.96 -3.74
N PRO A 295 -15.23 -5.88 -3.52
CA PRO A 295 -16.09 -5.30 -4.54
C PRO A 295 -15.26 -4.76 -5.70
N ILE A 296 -15.34 -5.42 -6.86
CA ILE A 296 -14.63 -5.02 -8.10
C ILE A 296 -14.99 -3.59 -8.49
N VAL A 297 -16.22 -3.16 -8.22
CA VAL A 297 -16.67 -1.77 -8.47
C VAL A 297 -15.85 -0.77 -7.66
N ASN A 298 -15.52 -1.08 -6.40
CA ASN A 298 -14.69 -0.24 -5.56
C ASN A 298 -13.23 -0.25 -6.02
N VAL A 299 -12.73 -1.40 -6.48
CA VAL A 299 -11.41 -1.49 -7.11
C VAL A 299 -11.35 -0.62 -8.35
N LEU A 300 -12.34 -0.70 -9.24
CA LEU A 300 -12.40 0.15 -10.44
C LEU A 300 -12.49 1.64 -10.07
N ALA A 301 -13.32 1.99 -9.09
CA ALA A 301 -13.42 3.35 -8.57
C ALA A 301 -12.08 3.86 -8.02
N SER A 302 -11.35 3.02 -7.28
CA SER A 302 -10.05 3.38 -6.72
C SER A 302 -9.00 3.69 -7.79
N VAL A 303 -8.99 2.92 -8.88
CA VAL A 303 -8.10 3.17 -10.01
C VAL A 303 -8.53 4.44 -10.75
N ALA A 304 -9.83 4.64 -10.95
CA ALA A 304 -10.34 5.85 -11.57
C ALA A 304 -9.95 7.13 -10.79
N VAL A 305 -9.98 7.08 -9.45
CA VAL A 305 -9.55 8.18 -8.58
C VAL A 305 -8.08 8.57 -8.80
N VAL A 306 -7.22 7.61 -9.11
CA VAL A 306 -5.80 7.86 -9.39
C VAL A 306 -5.57 8.33 -10.83
N VAL A 307 -6.27 7.71 -11.80
CA VAL A 307 -6.07 7.99 -13.23
C VAL A 307 -6.69 9.32 -13.65
N LEU A 308 -7.82 9.72 -13.05
CA LEU A 308 -8.55 10.92 -13.45
C LEU A 308 -7.75 12.22 -13.28
N PRO A 309 -7.07 12.48 -12.14
CA PRO A 309 -6.18 13.63 -12.00
C PRO A 309 -5.05 13.63 -13.04
N VAL A 310 -4.46 12.47 -13.36
CA VAL A 310 -3.43 12.36 -14.40
C VAL A 310 -4.00 12.75 -15.76
N ALA A 311 -5.17 12.23 -16.12
CA ALA A 311 -5.84 12.55 -17.39
C ALA A 311 -6.14 14.05 -17.50
N VAL A 312 -6.64 14.68 -16.43
CA VAL A 312 -6.88 16.13 -16.40
C VAL A 312 -5.57 16.91 -16.57
N GLY A 313 -4.49 16.48 -15.91
CA GLY A 313 -3.17 17.11 -16.07
C GLY A 313 -2.63 17.03 -17.51
N VAL A 314 -2.80 15.87 -18.16
CA VAL A 314 -2.42 15.67 -19.57
C VAL A 314 -3.22 16.61 -20.48
N ILE A 315 -4.53 16.73 -20.26
CA ILE A 315 -5.41 17.63 -21.02
C ILE A 315 -4.95 19.09 -20.86
N VAL A 316 -4.66 19.52 -19.62
CA VAL A 316 -4.17 20.87 -19.35
C VAL A 316 -2.86 21.14 -20.07
N ASN A 317 -1.90 20.22 -20.02
CA ASN A 317 -0.63 20.39 -20.70
C ASN A 317 -0.77 20.38 -22.23
N HIS A 318 -1.71 19.60 -22.78
CA HIS A 318 -1.98 19.55 -24.21
C HIS A 318 -2.53 20.88 -24.75
N PHE A 319 -3.52 21.47 -24.08
CA PHE A 319 -4.15 22.72 -24.53
C PHE A 319 -3.40 23.98 -24.08
N LYS A 320 -2.76 23.95 -22.91
CA LYS A 320 -2.08 25.10 -22.29
C LYS A 320 -0.73 24.68 -21.69
N PRO A 321 0.30 24.40 -22.51
CA PRO A 321 1.59 23.91 -22.04
C PRO A 321 2.30 24.88 -21.09
N ASN A 322 2.13 26.20 -21.27
CA ASN A 322 2.67 27.20 -20.37
C ASN A 322 2.08 27.09 -18.95
N VAL A 323 0.78 26.79 -18.84
CA VAL A 323 0.12 26.57 -17.55
C VAL A 323 0.58 25.26 -16.93
N GLY A 324 0.69 24.20 -17.75
CA GLY A 324 1.26 22.92 -17.32
C GLY A 324 2.67 23.07 -16.72
N ALA A 325 3.55 23.84 -17.37
CA ALA A 325 4.90 24.09 -16.87
C ALA A 325 4.92 24.83 -15.53
N ILE A 326 4.02 25.81 -15.33
CA ILE A 326 3.86 26.52 -14.06
C ILE A 326 3.40 25.54 -12.97
N ILE A 327 2.41 24.70 -13.26
CA ILE A 327 1.89 23.70 -12.32
C ILE A 327 3.00 22.72 -11.92
N VAL A 328 3.76 22.18 -12.88
CA VAL A 328 4.86 21.26 -12.59
C VAL A 328 5.89 21.92 -11.67
N LYS A 329 6.21 23.20 -11.88
CA LYS A 329 7.12 23.97 -11.01
C LYS A 329 6.54 24.13 -9.59
N LEU A 330 5.24 24.35 -9.47
CA LEU A 330 4.54 24.46 -8.18
C LEU A 330 4.44 23.13 -7.44
N VAL A 331 4.23 22.00 -8.14
CA VAL A 331 4.09 20.66 -7.55
C VAL A 331 5.45 20.07 -7.15
N ARG A 332 6.55 20.46 -7.82
CA ARG A 332 7.90 19.94 -7.53
C ARG A 332 8.30 19.97 -6.04
N PRO A 333 8.13 21.05 -5.26
CA PRO A 333 8.45 21.05 -3.82
C PRO A 333 7.56 20.10 -3.01
N TRP A 334 6.32 19.84 -3.45
CA TRP A 334 5.41 18.91 -2.78
C TRP A 334 5.92 17.47 -2.82
N ILE A 335 6.64 17.07 -3.87
CA ILE A 335 7.22 15.71 -3.95
C ILE A 335 8.19 15.46 -2.78
N ALA A 336 9.04 16.44 -2.46
CA ALA A 336 9.97 16.35 -1.33
C ALA A 336 9.22 16.40 0.02
N LEU A 337 8.20 17.25 0.13
CA LEU A 337 7.39 17.37 1.34
C LEU A 337 6.59 16.09 1.62
N ILE A 338 6.07 15.43 0.58
CA ILE A 338 5.40 14.12 0.66
C ILE A 338 6.38 13.05 1.11
N ALA A 339 7.59 13.00 0.53
CA ALA A 339 8.60 12.02 0.95
C ALA A 339 8.94 12.17 2.44
N ILE A 340 9.09 13.42 2.92
CA ILE A 340 9.30 13.72 4.34
C ILE A 340 8.06 13.33 5.17
N ALA A 341 6.86 13.68 4.73
CA ALA A 341 5.62 13.35 5.41
C ALA A 341 5.41 11.83 5.51
N PHE A 342 5.73 11.06 4.47
CA PHE A 342 5.73 9.60 4.54
C PHE A 342 6.77 9.07 5.53
N ALA A 343 7.98 9.66 5.55
CA ALA A 343 9.03 9.24 6.48
C ALA A 343 8.70 9.57 7.95
N THR A 344 7.95 10.64 8.23
CA THR A 344 7.67 11.11 9.60
C THR A 344 6.26 10.78 10.08
N LEU A 345 5.24 11.02 9.28
CA LEU A 345 3.83 10.83 9.67
C LEU A 345 3.41 9.37 9.63
N VAL A 346 3.98 8.52 8.77
CA VAL A 346 3.62 7.10 8.73
C VAL A 346 4.03 6.38 10.03
N PRO A 347 5.27 6.50 10.54
CA PRO A 347 5.62 5.90 11.81
C PRO A 347 4.80 6.43 13.00
N LEU A 348 4.43 7.72 12.96
CA LEU A 348 3.65 8.37 14.02
C LEU A 348 2.16 7.97 13.99
N ALA A 349 1.52 8.00 12.82
CA ALA A 349 0.10 7.69 12.66
C ALA A 349 -0.19 6.19 12.63
N PHE A 350 0.80 5.37 12.26
CA PHE A 350 0.66 3.93 12.11
C PHE A 350 1.60 3.14 13.02
N HIS A 351 1.83 3.61 14.26
CA HIS A 351 2.65 2.86 15.21
C HIS A 351 2.16 1.40 15.38
N TYR A 352 0.84 1.18 15.29
CA TYR A 352 0.24 -0.15 15.32
C TYR A 352 0.74 -1.09 14.21
N ILE A 353 1.15 -0.58 13.04
CA ILE A 353 1.67 -1.42 11.95
C ILE A 353 2.88 -2.22 12.45
N PHE A 354 3.76 -1.62 13.26
CA PHE A 354 4.93 -2.31 13.78
C PHE A 354 4.59 -3.49 14.71
N THR A 355 3.39 -3.51 15.30
CA THR A 355 2.89 -4.68 16.05
C THR A 355 2.41 -5.82 15.14
N LEU A 356 2.04 -5.49 13.90
CA LEU A 356 1.59 -6.46 12.89
C LEU A 356 2.73 -7.01 12.05
N VAL A 357 3.82 -6.25 11.91
CA VAL A 357 4.98 -6.59 11.09
C VAL A 357 5.66 -7.85 11.62
N THR A 358 5.80 -8.83 10.74
CA THR A 358 6.60 -10.03 10.96
C THR A 358 7.80 -10.01 10.01
N TRP A 359 8.78 -10.89 10.26
CA TRP A 359 9.93 -11.04 9.35
C TRP A 359 9.49 -11.46 7.94
N GLN A 360 8.39 -12.20 7.80
CA GLN A 360 7.81 -12.56 6.51
C GLN A 360 7.28 -11.35 5.76
N ILE A 361 6.60 -10.42 6.43
CA ILE A 361 6.10 -9.17 5.83
C ILE A 361 7.28 -8.33 5.33
N PHE A 362 8.31 -8.18 6.18
CA PHE A 362 9.53 -7.47 5.81
C PHE A 362 10.18 -8.08 4.56
N LEU A 363 10.38 -9.40 4.57
CA LEU A 363 11.00 -10.12 3.46
C LEU A 363 10.16 -10.04 2.18
N ALA A 364 8.83 -10.18 2.28
CA ALA A 364 7.93 -10.04 1.13
C ALA A 364 8.03 -8.66 0.49
N CYS A 365 8.00 -7.60 1.31
CA CYS A 365 8.10 -6.22 0.88
C CYS A 365 9.46 -5.89 0.27
N PHE A 366 10.54 -6.50 0.78
CA PHE A 366 11.89 -6.38 0.22
C PHE A 366 12.05 -7.13 -1.11
N LEU A 367 11.56 -8.36 -1.18
CA LEU A 367 11.71 -9.23 -2.34
C LEU A 367 10.89 -8.76 -3.54
N THR A 368 9.70 -8.22 -3.33
CA THR A 368 8.79 -7.80 -4.41
C THR A 368 9.45 -6.85 -5.42
N PRO A 369 10.02 -5.70 -5.01
CA PRO A 369 10.66 -4.79 -5.96
C PRO A 369 11.98 -5.34 -6.52
N VAL A 370 12.72 -6.14 -5.74
CA VAL A 370 13.99 -6.74 -6.18
C VAL A 370 13.74 -7.78 -7.27
N LEU A 371 12.86 -8.76 -7.01
CA LEU A 371 12.52 -9.81 -7.96
C LEU A 371 11.80 -9.24 -9.18
N GLY A 372 10.89 -8.27 -8.99
CA GLY A 372 10.25 -7.58 -10.11
C GLY A 372 11.26 -6.91 -11.02
N SER A 373 12.28 -6.26 -10.45
CA SER A 373 13.33 -5.60 -11.22
C SER A 373 14.26 -6.56 -11.93
N ILE A 374 14.56 -7.71 -11.30
CA ILE A 374 15.33 -8.79 -11.92
C ILE A 374 14.55 -9.32 -13.13
N ILE A 375 13.26 -9.61 -12.98
CA ILE A 375 12.41 -10.07 -14.08
C ILE A 375 12.40 -9.04 -15.22
N GLY A 376 12.16 -7.76 -14.92
CA GLY A 376 12.17 -6.69 -15.93
C GLY A 376 13.50 -6.58 -16.65
N ALA A 377 14.62 -6.65 -15.92
CA ALA A 377 15.97 -6.62 -16.50
C ALA A 377 16.24 -7.85 -17.39
N THR A 378 15.88 -9.04 -16.91
CA THR A 378 16.10 -10.30 -17.63
C THR A 378 15.28 -10.34 -18.91
N VAL A 379 13.99 -9.98 -18.87
CA VAL A 379 13.15 -9.95 -20.08
C VAL A 379 13.68 -8.90 -21.06
N ALA A 380 14.02 -7.69 -20.60
CA ALA A 380 14.61 -6.67 -21.47
C ALA A 380 15.93 -7.13 -22.11
N ALA A 381 16.77 -7.86 -21.38
CA ALA A 381 18.02 -8.42 -21.88
C ALA A 381 17.80 -9.54 -22.91
N ILE A 382 16.80 -10.43 -22.70
CA ILE A 382 16.42 -11.47 -23.66
C ILE A 382 16.00 -10.84 -25.00
N PHE A 383 15.24 -9.75 -24.95
CA PHE A 383 14.85 -8.97 -26.12
C PHE A 383 15.94 -7.98 -26.60
N LYS A 384 17.18 -8.15 -26.14
CA LYS A 384 18.38 -7.43 -26.59
C LYS A 384 18.23 -5.90 -26.54
N GLN A 385 17.55 -5.39 -25.51
CA GLN A 385 17.45 -3.95 -25.30
C GLN A 385 18.82 -3.36 -24.90
N GLU A 386 19.01 -2.07 -25.17
CA GLU A 386 20.21 -1.34 -24.76
C GLU A 386 20.22 -1.14 -23.23
N LEU A 387 21.40 -1.01 -22.64
CA LEU A 387 21.56 -0.92 -21.18
C LEU A 387 20.67 0.16 -20.52
N PRO A 388 20.56 1.40 -21.05
CA PRO A 388 19.66 2.41 -20.46
C PRO A 388 18.20 1.97 -20.45
N LYS A 389 17.74 1.26 -21.49
CA LYS A 389 16.37 0.74 -21.57
C LYS A 389 16.16 -0.46 -20.66
N ILE A 390 17.15 -1.35 -20.54
CA ILE A 390 17.13 -2.45 -19.57
C ILE A 390 16.98 -1.90 -18.15
N THR A 391 17.79 -0.91 -17.78
CA THR A 391 17.70 -0.26 -16.46
C THR A 391 16.33 0.37 -16.25
N THR A 392 15.77 1.01 -17.28
CA THR A 392 14.44 1.64 -17.19
C THR A 392 13.33 0.61 -17.01
N ILE A 393 13.32 -0.45 -17.80
CA ILE A 393 12.32 -1.54 -17.71
C ILE A 393 12.44 -2.26 -16.36
N SER A 394 13.67 -2.46 -15.87
CA SER A 394 13.93 -3.04 -14.55
C SER A 394 13.30 -2.18 -13.44
N LEU A 395 13.60 -0.87 -13.44
CA LEU A 395 13.05 0.07 -12.46
C LEU A 395 11.52 0.16 -12.52
N GLU A 396 10.93 0.32 -13.71
CA GLU A 396 9.47 0.39 -13.86
C GLU A 396 8.78 -0.89 -13.40
N THR A 397 9.36 -2.07 -13.67
CA THR A 397 8.76 -3.34 -13.25
C THR A 397 8.80 -3.49 -11.73
N GLY A 398 9.93 -3.20 -11.08
CA GLY A 398 10.04 -3.37 -9.64
C GLY A 398 9.32 -2.31 -8.82
N MET A 399 9.30 -1.05 -9.28
CA MET A 399 8.78 0.07 -8.52
C MET A 399 7.29 0.29 -8.78
N GLN A 400 6.46 -0.32 -7.94
CA GLN A 400 5.01 -0.23 -7.99
C GLN A 400 4.44 1.10 -7.48
N ASN A 401 3.23 1.45 -7.96
CA ASN A 401 2.49 2.62 -7.50
C ASN A 401 1.81 2.36 -6.14
N LEU A 402 2.52 2.76 -5.08
CA LEU A 402 2.03 2.71 -3.70
C LEU A 402 0.66 3.37 -3.51
N GLN A 403 0.46 4.55 -4.08
CA GLN A 403 -0.71 5.38 -3.82
C GLN A 403 -1.97 4.69 -4.34
N LEU A 404 -1.85 4.04 -5.51
CA LEU A 404 -2.91 3.21 -6.06
C LEU A 404 -3.27 2.05 -5.13
N ALA A 405 -2.27 1.32 -4.61
CA ALA A 405 -2.52 0.23 -3.67
C ALA A 405 -3.21 0.70 -2.38
N LEU A 406 -2.79 1.84 -1.80
CA LEU A 406 -3.39 2.42 -0.60
C LEU A 406 -4.84 2.85 -0.82
N VAL A 407 -5.12 3.57 -1.90
CA VAL A 407 -6.47 4.01 -2.25
C VAL A 407 -7.38 2.81 -2.55
N MET A 408 -6.85 1.80 -3.24
CA MET A 408 -7.60 0.58 -3.52
C MET A 408 -7.99 -0.15 -2.25
N ILE A 409 -7.07 -0.36 -1.32
CA ILE A 409 -7.35 -1.03 -0.05
C ILE A 409 -8.38 -0.23 0.76
N GLY A 410 -8.17 1.08 0.89
CA GLY A 410 -9.04 1.94 1.71
C GLY A 410 -10.48 2.07 1.21
N ILE A 411 -10.72 1.92 -0.10
CA ILE A 411 -12.07 1.96 -0.69
C ILE A 411 -12.68 0.55 -0.80
N SER A 412 -11.85 -0.49 -0.97
CA SER A 412 -12.34 -1.85 -1.24
C SER A 412 -12.55 -2.69 0.01
N LEU A 413 -11.87 -2.37 1.12
CA LEU A 413 -11.94 -3.16 2.36
C LEU A 413 -12.53 -2.34 3.51
N SER A 414 -13.29 -3.00 4.38
CA SER A 414 -13.73 -2.47 5.67
C SER A 414 -12.67 -2.71 6.74
N GLN A 415 -12.80 -2.03 7.90
CA GLN A 415 -12.03 -2.41 9.08
C GLN A 415 -12.55 -3.75 9.64
N PRO A 416 -11.67 -4.60 10.21
CA PRO A 416 -10.24 -4.41 10.44
C PRO A 416 -9.32 -4.74 9.24
N GLU A 417 -9.85 -5.35 8.17
CA GLU A 417 -9.03 -5.89 7.09
C GLU A 417 -8.33 -4.81 6.26
N SER A 418 -8.95 -3.65 6.08
CA SER A 418 -8.31 -2.48 5.47
C SER A 418 -7.04 -2.08 6.22
N ASP A 419 -7.14 -1.91 7.54
CA ASP A 419 -6.02 -1.41 8.37
C ASP A 419 -4.87 -2.42 8.43
N MET A 420 -5.20 -3.71 8.40
CA MET A 420 -4.24 -4.80 8.29
C MET A 420 -3.59 -4.81 6.90
N ALA A 421 -4.36 -4.82 5.81
CA ALA A 421 -3.84 -4.89 4.45
C ALA A 421 -2.96 -3.66 4.09
N THR A 422 -3.31 -2.47 4.59
CA THR A 422 -2.54 -1.23 4.43
C THR A 422 -1.12 -1.34 5.01
N THR A 423 -0.87 -2.27 5.95
CA THR A 423 0.47 -2.59 6.45
C THR A 423 1.44 -2.90 5.31
N MET A 424 1.00 -3.66 4.31
CA MET A 424 1.86 -4.12 3.23
C MET A 424 2.38 -2.96 2.36
N PRO A 425 1.52 -2.09 1.78
CA PRO A 425 2.03 -0.96 1.01
C PRO A 425 2.91 0.00 1.84
N MET A 426 2.58 0.23 3.11
CA MET A 426 3.40 1.08 3.98
C MET A 426 4.79 0.46 4.20
N MET A 427 4.87 -0.83 4.51
CA MET A 427 6.15 -1.54 4.68
C MET A 427 6.95 -1.63 3.37
N TYR A 428 6.27 -1.85 2.26
CA TYR A 428 6.88 -1.80 0.93
C TYR A 428 7.55 -0.45 0.65
N THR A 429 6.97 0.65 1.13
CA THR A 429 7.55 1.99 0.95
C THR A 429 8.84 2.16 1.76
N LEU A 430 8.84 1.69 3.00
CA LEU A 430 10.00 1.79 3.89
C LEU A 430 11.14 0.88 3.45
N VAL A 431 10.82 -0.36 3.08
CA VAL A 431 11.80 -1.42 2.84
C VAL A 431 12.14 -1.56 1.35
N GLY A 432 11.15 -1.44 0.48
CA GLY A 432 11.31 -1.67 -0.95
C GLY A 432 12.15 -0.62 -1.69
N ILE A 433 12.33 0.57 -1.10
CA ILE A 433 13.19 1.61 -1.67
C ILE A 433 14.69 1.41 -1.34
N ILE A 434 15.00 0.62 -0.30
CA ILE A 434 16.36 0.44 0.21
C ILE A 434 17.36 0.00 -0.88
N PRO A 435 17.06 -1.03 -1.71
CA PRO A 435 17.98 -1.45 -2.77
C PRO A 435 18.35 -0.30 -3.72
N TRP A 436 17.38 0.53 -4.08
CA TRP A 436 17.57 1.63 -5.02
C TRP A 436 18.36 2.79 -4.43
N VAL A 437 18.13 3.09 -3.15
CA VAL A 437 18.94 4.08 -2.42
C VAL A 437 20.39 3.63 -2.36
N ILE A 438 20.65 2.35 -2.07
CA ILE A 438 22.01 1.79 -2.04
C ILE A 438 22.67 1.88 -3.42
N ILE A 439 22.00 1.42 -4.48
CA ILE A 439 22.52 1.47 -5.85
C ILE A 439 22.78 2.92 -6.27
N GLY A 440 21.84 3.84 -5.98
CA GLY A 440 21.97 5.26 -6.24
C GLY A 440 23.16 5.89 -5.51
N ALA A 441 23.33 5.59 -4.21
CA ALA A 441 24.45 6.07 -3.41
C ALA A 441 25.79 5.56 -3.95
N VAL A 442 25.89 4.27 -4.27
CA VAL A 442 27.10 3.69 -4.88
C VAL A 442 27.42 4.38 -6.21
N LYS A 443 26.42 4.63 -7.06
CA LYS A 443 26.61 5.32 -8.33
C LYS A 443 27.03 6.78 -8.16
N ILE A 444 26.46 7.51 -7.20
CA ILE A 444 26.90 8.87 -6.86
C ILE A 444 28.37 8.86 -6.42
N VAL A 445 28.74 7.98 -5.49
CA VAL A 445 30.12 7.84 -5.00
C VAL A 445 31.06 7.48 -6.15
N TRP A 446 30.68 6.52 -6.99
CA TRP A 446 31.46 6.13 -8.17
C TRP A 446 31.70 7.30 -9.12
N ASN A 447 30.65 8.08 -9.44
CA ASN A 447 30.75 9.25 -10.31
C ASN A 447 31.64 10.33 -9.69
N CYS A 448 31.55 10.56 -8.38
CA CYS A 448 32.43 11.48 -7.66
C CYS A 448 33.90 11.03 -7.71
N VAL A 449 34.17 9.75 -7.48
CA VAL A 449 35.53 9.18 -7.54
C VAL A 449 36.08 9.25 -8.97
N ARG A 450 35.29 8.84 -9.97
CA ARG A 450 35.67 8.91 -11.38
C ARG A 450 36.01 10.34 -11.82
N LYS A 451 35.18 11.32 -11.45
CA LYS A 451 35.45 12.74 -11.75
C LYS A 451 36.75 13.23 -11.11
N ARG A 452 37.06 12.81 -9.89
CA ARG A 452 38.33 13.14 -9.21
C ARG A 452 39.55 12.46 -9.87
N LEU A 453 39.40 11.23 -10.35
CA LEU A 453 40.46 10.50 -11.05
C LEU A 453 40.77 11.13 -12.42
N LEU A 454 39.72 11.50 -13.18
CA LEU A 454 39.90 12.21 -14.45
C LEU A 454 40.61 13.55 -14.25
N LEU A 455 40.18 14.35 -13.27
CA LEU A 455 40.84 15.62 -12.93
C LEU A 455 42.31 15.44 -12.49
N LYS A 456 42.65 14.33 -11.82
CA LYS A 456 44.04 14.02 -11.47
C LYS A 456 44.86 13.54 -12.66
N GLY A 457 44.26 12.79 -13.59
CA GLY A 457 44.88 12.36 -14.84
C GLY A 457 45.21 13.56 -15.73
N ASP A 458 44.21 14.42 -15.98
CA ASP A 458 44.39 15.65 -16.76
C ASP A 458 45.46 16.58 -16.15
N ALA A 459 45.52 16.67 -14.81
CA ALA A 459 46.54 17.44 -14.11
C ALA A 459 47.95 16.83 -14.23
N TYR A 460 48.06 15.49 -14.29
CA TYR A 460 49.34 14.80 -14.46
C TYR A 460 49.87 14.94 -15.90
N ASP A 461 48.99 14.81 -16.89
CA ASP A 461 49.34 15.00 -18.31
C ASP A 461 49.78 16.45 -18.57
N LEU A 462 49.11 17.43 -17.96
CA LEU A 462 49.51 18.85 -18.09
C LEU A 462 50.89 19.12 -17.46
N ASP A 463 51.20 18.55 -16.29
CA ASP A 463 52.52 18.69 -15.65
C ASP A 463 53.63 18.01 -16.46
N ALA A 464 53.33 16.87 -17.10
CA ALA A 464 54.24 16.18 -18.00
C ALA A 464 54.55 17.02 -19.26
N MET A 465 53.53 17.61 -19.88
CA MET A 465 53.69 18.51 -21.04
C MET A 465 54.52 19.74 -20.68
N VAL A 466 54.23 20.40 -19.56
CA VAL A 466 54.98 21.58 -19.10
C VAL A 466 56.45 21.24 -18.83
N LYS A 467 56.74 20.08 -18.23
CA LYS A 467 58.13 19.63 -18.03
C LYS A 467 58.87 19.39 -19.34
N GLN A 468 58.20 18.80 -20.32
CA GLN A 468 58.78 18.53 -21.64
C GLN A 468 59.11 19.83 -22.40
N ASP A 469 58.23 20.84 -22.33
CA ASP A 469 58.48 22.16 -22.90
C ASP A 469 59.64 22.88 -22.21
N ILE A 470 59.72 22.81 -20.88
CA ILE A 470 60.85 23.39 -20.11
C ILE A 470 62.17 22.72 -20.50
N GLU A 471 62.18 21.41 -20.69
CA GLU A 471 63.37 20.65 -21.08
C GLU A 471 63.79 20.95 -22.53
N TYR A 472 62.83 21.09 -23.45
CA TYR A 472 63.08 21.55 -24.82
C TYR A 472 63.71 22.96 -24.84
N ILE A 473 63.15 23.92 -24.08
CA ILE A 473 63.69 25.29 -23.98
C ILE A 473 65.11 25.28 -23.41
N LYS A 474 65.39 24.49 -22.36
CA LYS A 474 66.74 24.35 -21.78
C LYS A 474 67.76 23.75 -22.74
N ASN A 475 67.34 22.78 -23.56
CA ASN A 475 68.23 22.17 -24.54
C ASN A 475 68.50 23.12 -25.71
N LYS A 476 67.48 23.85 -26.18
CA LYS A 476 67.64 24.88 -27.21
C LYS A 476 68.52 26.03 -26.75
N SER A 477 68.42 26.46 -25.48
CA SER A 477 69.31 27.50 -24.93
C SER A 477 70.76 27.03 -24.72
N LYS A 478 71.04 25.72 -24.76
CA LYS A 478 72.40 25.18 -24.71
C LYS A 478 73.03 25.08 -26.10
N ASP A 479 72.22 24.85 -27.14
CA ASP A 479 72.68 24.86 -28.54
C ASP A 479 72.86 26.28 -29.10
N ASP A 480 72.04 27.25 -28.67
CA ASP A 480 72.13 28.65 -29.10
C ASP A 480 73.17 29.47 -28.31
N SER A 481 74.39 28.94 -28.13
CA SER A 481 75.56 29.76 -27.76
C SER A 481 76.10 30.60 -28.94
N LEU A 482 75.28 30.89 -29.95
CA LEU A 482 75.54 31.90 -30.99
C LEU A 482 74.22 32.38 -31.63
N GLY A 483 73.61 33.43 -31.09
CA GLY A 483 72.59 34.20 -31.82
C GLY A 483 71.41 34.70 -30.99
N THR A 484 71.31 36.02 -30.86
CA THR A 484 70.21 36.78 -30.27
C THR A 484 68.85 36.39 -30.85
N VAL A 485 67.86 36.06 -30.02
CA VAL A 485 66.44 35.93 -30.42
C VAL A 485 65.54 36.80 -29.54
N ILE A 486 64.73 37.61 -30.21
CA ILE A 486 63.80 38.62 -29.68
C ILE A 486 62.52 37.91 -29.16
N PRO A 487 61.92 38.33 -28.03
CA PRO A 487 60.70 37.71 -27.51
C PRO A 487 59.46 38.25 -28.22
N GLY A 488 58.77 37.40 -28.98
CA GLY A 488 57.48 37.71 -29.58
C GLY A 488 56.86 36.47 -30.25
N GLU A 489 55.56 36.28 -30.00
CA GLU A 489 54.66 35.31 -30.66
C GLU A 489 54.80 33.83 -30.33
N TYR A 490 54.18 33.38 -29.23
CA TYR A 490 53.45 32.10 -29.21
C TYR A 490 52.22 32.23 -28.31
N LEU A 491 51.19 32.87 -28.84
CA LEU A 491 49.85 32.88 -28.28
C LEU A 491 48.89 32.62 -29.42
N HIS A 492 48.89 31.38 -29.94
CA HIS A 492 47.76 30.85 -30.70
C HIS A 492 47.80 29.32 -30.76
N THR A 493 46.64 28.73 -30.41
CA THR A 493 46.12 27.40 -30.81
C THR A 493 46.81 26.13 -30.29
N ARG A 494 46.24 25.54 -29.23
CA ARG A 494 45.40 24.32 -29.33
C ARG A 494 44.59 24.07 -28.07
#